data_AF-A0A7Y0MGI7-F1
#
_entry.id   AF-A0A7Y0MGI7-F1
#
_cell.length_a   1.000
_cell.length_b   1.000
_cell.length_c   1.000
_cell.angle_alpha   90.00
_cell.angle_beta   90.00
_cell.angle_gamma   90.00
#
_symmetry.space_group_name_H-M   'P 1'
#
loop_
_entity.id
_entity.type
_entity.pdbx_description
1 polymer ?
#
loop_
_entity_poly.entity_id
_entity_poly.type
_entity_poly.pdbx_seq_one_letter_code
_entity_poly.pdbx_strand_id
1 'polypeptide(L)'
;MLCLLAAAAIGIGSAPAADAAPNKGGGKGDSGGSTDLLGNDVSWPQCGKALPDSPAFAIVGVTGGLANNTNPCLSVQLAWAEEETLMDATGQPNVALYVNTANAGHAGSWWPDSNVYPEDVDDPDSVVVDNPYGECSGAEDAACAYMYGWAKAYDDANSRGISNPEDYLWWLDVETENSWSTDKVANAADLEGMTDYFESIGADVGIYSTNFQWGQIVGQVSADSSLAGLPSWLAGARTANGAKNNCSAAPLTPGGYVSVTQFVSRGFDYDYSCI
;
A
#
# COMPACT_ATOMS: atom_id res chain seq x y z
N MET A 1 21.94 -22.83 6.18
CA MET A 1 22.77 -21.70 6.65
C MET A 1 21.77 -20.62 7.07
N LEU A 2 21.52 -20.46 8.37
CA LEU A 2 20.59 -19.46 8.91
C LEU A 2 21.15 -18.07 8.63
N CYS A 3 20.43 -17.23 7.89
CA CYS A 3 20.75 -15.79 7.77
C CYS A 3 19.67 -15.02 8.53
N LEU A 4 20.12 -14.27 9.55
CA LEU A 4 19.28 -13.51 10.46
C LEU A 4 18.57 -12.36 9.73
N LEU A 5 17.29 -12.17 10.05
CA LEU A 5 16.53 -10.94 9.87
C LEU A 5 17.30 -9.77 10.50
N ALA A 6 17.67 -8.79 9.68
CA ALA A 6 18.02 -7.46 10.14
C ALA A 6 16.90 -6.51 9.71
N ALA A 7 15.88 -6.39 10.56
CA ALA A 7 15.14 -5.14 10.64
C ALA A 7 16.18 -4.05 10.94
N ALA A 8 16.20 -2.96 10.17
CA ALA A 8 17.11 -1.84 10.38
C ALA A 8 16.76 -1.10 11.69
N ALA A 9 17.14 -1.69 12.82
CA ALA A 9 17.21 -1.04 14.10
C ALA A 9 18.48 -0.18 14.14
N ILE A 10 18.31 1.14 14.05
CA ILE A 10 19.38 2.08 14.44
C ILE A 10 19.28 2.26 15.96
N GLY A 11 20.16 1.59 16.71
CA GLY A 11 20.38 1.77 18.15
C GLY A 11 21.78 2.35 18.42
N ILE A 12 22.15 3.01 19.53
CA ILE A 12 21.53 3.47 20.79
C ILE A 12 22.36 4.68 21.23
N GLY A 13 21.71 5.73 21.74
CA GLY A 13 22.31 6.73 22.63
C GLY A 13 21.41 6.87 23.86
N SER A 14 21.82 6.28 24.98
CA SER A 14 21.02 6.17 26.20
C SER A 14 20.82 7.52 26.89
N ALA A 15 19.56 7.91 27.08
CA ALA A 15 19.12 8.80 28.15
C ALA A 15 17.79 8.25 28.71
N PRO A 16 17.56 8.28 30.02
CA PRO A 16 16.36 7.70 30.61
C PRO A 16 15.14 8.52 30.16
N ALA A 17 14.25 7.93 29.38
CA ALA A 17 12.93 8.49 29.17
C ALA A 17 12.14 8.27 30.47
N ALA A 18 11.84 9.38 31.16
CA ALA A 18 10.97 9.35 32.33
C ALA A 18 9.59 8.82 31.93
N ASP A 19 9.11 7.86 32.72
CA ASP A 19 7.74 7.35 32.68
C ASP A 19 6.71 8.48 32.75
N ALA A 20 5.90 8.61 31.71
CA ALA A 20 4.59 9.21 31.79
C ALA A 20 3.68 8.54 30.75
N ALA A 21 2.84 7.61 31.23
CA ALA A 21 1.75 7.03 30.45
C ALA A 21 0.79 8.15 29.98
N PRO A 22 0.18 8.05 28.79
CA PRO A 22 -0.95 8.91 28.45
C PRO A 22 -2.12 8.58 29.38
N ASN A 23 -2.60 9.63 30.04
CA ASN A 23 -3.68 9.58 31.01
C ASN A 23 -4.99 9.20 30.32
N LYS A 24 -5.77 8.30 30.94
CA LYS A 24 -7.15 8.02 30.51
C LYS A 24 -7.94 9.33 30.54
N GLY A 25 -8.62 9.63 29.43
CA GLY A 25 -9.41 10.85 29.26
C GLY A 25 -10.32 11.13 30.45
N GLY A 26 -10.10 12.27 31.09
CA GLY A 26 -10.89 12.73 32.23
C GLY A 26 -10.29 13.95 32.90
N GLY A 27 -10.50 15.15 32.33
CA GLY A 27 -10.27 16.41 33.05
C GLY A 27 -9.85 17.59 32.18
N LYS A 28 -10.73 18.60 32.12
CA LYS A 28 -10.54 19.94 31.55
C LYS A 28 -9.14 20.52 31.82
N GLY A 29 -8.44 20.87 30.75
CA GLY A 29 -7.28 21.76 30.73
C GLY A 29 -7.19 22.41 29.35
N ASP A 30 -7.63 23.66 29.28
CA ASP A 30 -7.63 24.49 28.07
C ASP A 30 -6.19 24.88 27.68
N SER A 31 -5.71 24.31 26.58
CA SER A 31 -4.63 24.85 25.75
C SER A 31 -4.87 24.32 24.34
N GLY A 32 -5.24 25.22 23.42
CA GLY A 32 -5.72 24.90 22.08
C GLY A 32 -4.68 24.24 21.17
N GLY A 33 -4.48 22.93 21.33
CA GLY A 33 -3.94 22.04 20.30
C GLY A 33 -5.08 21.23 19.72
N SER A 34 -5.33 21.35 18.41
CA SER A 34 -6.08 20.30 17.72
C SER A 34 -5.30 19.01 17.92
N THR A 35 -5.89 18.00 18.57
CA THR A 35 -5.40 16.64 18.40
C THR A 35 -5.56 16.33 16.92
N ASP A 36 -4.45 16.26 16.18
CA ASP A 36 -4.50 15.88 14.77
C ASP A 36 -5.25 14.54 14.67
N LEU A 37 -6.25 14.48 13.79
CA LEU A 37 -7.00 13.25 13.50
C LEU A 37 -6.11 12.38 12.61
N LEU A 38 -5.41 11.44 13.24
CA LEU A 38 -4.46 10.56 12.58
C LEU A 38 -5.09 9.22 12.27
N GLY A 39 -4.81 8.71 11.07
CA GLY A 39 -5.03 7.32 10.73
C GLY A 39 -3.85 6.43 11.14
N ASN A 40 -4.03 5.14 10.92
CA ASN A 40 -3.00 4.13 11.13
C ASN A 40 -3.04 3.09 10.01
N ASP A 41 -1.88 2.74 9.51
CA ASP A 41 -1.70 1.53 8.72
C ASP A 41 -1.17 0.36 9.56
N VAL A 42 -1.69 -0.84 9.32
CA VAL A 42 -1.33 -2.07 10.05
C VAL A 42 -1.27 -3.27 9.12
N SER A 43 -0.38 -4.22 9.40
CA SER A 43 -0.25 -5.44 8.61
C SER A 43 0.35 -6.59 9.43
N TRP A 44 0.88 -7.61 8.77
CA TRP A 44 1.47 -8.80 9.38
C TRP A 44 2.50 -8.54 10.50
N PRO A 45 3.29 -7.44 10.51
CA PRO A 45 4.21 -7.17 11.63
C PRO A 45 3.48 -6.89 12.95
N GLN A 46 2.21 -6.53 12.91
CA GLN A 46 1.36 -6.26 14.07
C GLN A 46 0.52 -7.47 14.50
N CYS A 47 0.63 -8.64 13.85
CA CYS A 47 -0.12 -9.82 14.27
C CYS A 47 0.13 -10.18 15.75
N GLY A 48 -0.95 -10.42 16.49
CA GLY A 48 -0.91 -10.78 17.91
C GLY A 48 -0.54 -9.63 18.86
N LYS A 49 -0.45 -8.39 18.37
CA LYS A 49 -0.21 -7.19 19.19
C LYS A 49 -1.51 -6.42 19.41
N ALA A 50 -1.52 -5.56 20.42
CA ALA A 50 -2.57 -4.55 20.56
C ALA A 50 -2.47 -3.55 19.41
N LEU A 51 -3.61 -3.24 18.79
CA LEU A 51 -3.72 -2.27 17.71
C LEU A 51 -4.14 -0.89 18.28
N PRO A 52 -3.94 0.20 17.54
CA PRO A 52 -4.32 1.55 17.98
C PRO A 52 -5.82 1.66 18.28
N ASP A 53 -6.16 2.40 19.34
CA ASP A 53 -7.56 2.71 19.66
C ASP A 53 -8.00 3.97 18.88
N SER A 54 -9.21 3.94 18.32
CA SER A 54 -9.86 5.11 17.70
C SER A 54 -9.05 5.83 16.60
N PRO A 55 -8.46 5.13 15.60
CA PRO A 55 -7.84 5.81 14.47
C PRO A 55 -8.88 6.62 13.67
N ALA A 56 -8.48 7.75 13.10
CA ALA A 56 -9.37 8.58 12.29
C ALA A 56 -9.78 7.91 10.97
N PHE A 57 -8.94 7.01 10.47
CA PHE A 57 -9.16 6.08 9.36
C PHE A 57 -8.09 4.99 9.46
N ALA A 58 -8.30 3.84 8.83
CA ALA A 58 -7.36 2.72 8.86
C ALA A 58 -6.96 2.27 7.46
N ILE A 59 -5.70 1.87 7.30
CA ILE A 59 -5.21 1.21 6.09
C ILE A 59 -4.72 -0.19 6.47
N VAL A 60 -5.27 -1.23 5.86
CA VAL A 60 -4.95 -2.63 6.25
C VAL A 60 -4.15 -3.32 5.15
N GLY A 61 -3.00 -3.85 5.51
CA GLY A 61 -2.15 -4.63 4.61
C GLY A 61 -2.74 -5.99 4.31
N VAL A 62 -3.04 -6.23 3.06
CA VAL A 62 -3.65 -7.46 2.56
C VAL A 62 -2.61 -8.57 2.39
N THR A 63 -1.41 -8.20 1.97
CA THR A 63 -0.28 -9.11 1.76
C THR A 63 0.60 -9.26 3.01
N GLY A 64 1.25 -10.40 3.13
CA GLY A 64 2.12 -10.76 4.26
C GLY A 64 3.59 -10.35 4.08
N GLY A 65 3.85 -9.20 3.43
CA GLY A 65 5.20 -8.70 3.13
C GLY A 65 5.78 -9.15 1.79
N LEU A 66 5.02 -9.90 0.99
CA LEU A 66 5.35 -10.24 -0.40
C LEU A 66 4.08 -10.16 -1.24
N ALA A 67 4.20 -9.78 -2.52
CA ALA A 67 3.06 -9.70 -3.45
C ALA A 67 2.29 -11.02 -3.66
N ASN A 68 2.83 -12.15 -3.22
CA ASN A 68 2.25 -13.48 -3.43
C ASN A 68 1.80 -14.18 -2.15
N ASN A 69 1.82 -13.53 -0.98
CA ASN A 69 1.39 -14.14 0.27
C ASN A 69 0.29 -13.32 0.96
N THR A 70 -0.56 -14.00 1.72
CA THR A 70 -1.64 -13.37 2.47
C THR A 70 -1.17 -12.96 3.86
N ASN A 71 -1.56 -11.78 4.34
CA ASN A 71 -1.39 -11.39 5.73
C ASN A 71 -2.15 -12.37 6.65
N PRO A 72 -1.47 -13.11 7.55
CA PRO A 72 -2.11 -14.14 8.36
C PRO A 72 -3.07 -13.60 9.42
N CYS A 73 -3.06 -12.29 9.70
CA CYS A 73 -4.01 -11.63 10.59
C CYS A 73 -4.97 -10.67 9.88
N LEU A 74 -5.10 -10.75 8.54
CA LEU A 74 -5.94 -9.87 7.74
C LEU A 74 -7.38 -9.76 8.28
N SER A 75 -8.04 -10.89 8.54
CA SER A 75 -9.43 -10.89 9.03
C SER A 75 -9.59 -10.19 10.39
N VAL A 76 -8.63 -10.34 11.30
CA VAL A 76 -8.65 -9.68 12.61
C VAL A 76 -8.39 -8.18 12.46
N GLN A 77 -7.51 -7.78 11.55
CA GLN A 77 -7.18 -6.39 11.31
C GLN A 77 -8.29 -5.64 10.56
N LEU A 78 -8.99 -6.29 9.62
CA LEU A 78 -10.19 -5.71 9.00
C LEU A 78 -11.30 -5.48 10.02
N ALA A 79 -11.58 -6.47 10.88
CA ALA A 79 -12.57 -6.31 11.94
C ALA A 79 -12.20 -5.16 12.90
N TRP A 80 -10.93 -5.03 13.28
CA TRP A 80 -10.45 -3.89 14.06
C TRP A 80 -10.68 -2.55 13.33
N ALA A 81 -10.34 -2.47 12.05
CA ALA A 81 -10.50 -1.26 11.27
C ALA A 81 -11.98 -0.84 11.18
N GLU A 82 -12.89 -1.79 10.98
CA GLU A 82 -14.33 -1.53 10.93
C GLU A 82 -14.92 -1.11 12.29
N GLU A 83 -14.42 -1.68 13.39
CA GLU A 83 -14.94 -1.42 14.74
C GLU A 83 -14.39 -0.14 15.38
N GLU A 84 -13.11 0.17 15.15
CA GLU A 84 -12.40 1.22 15.89
C GLU A 84 -12.29 2.54 15.12
N THR A 85 -12.49 2.58 13.80
CA THR A 85 -12.32 3.82 13.04
C THR A 85 -13.39 4.88 13.33
N LEU A 86 -12.96 6.14 13.37
CA LEU A 86 -13.88 7.27 13.46
C LEU A 86 -14.53 7.53 12.11
N MET A 87 -15.85 7.42 12.05
CA MET A 87 -16.61 7.63 10.82
C MET A 87 -16.50 9.07 10.31
N ASP A 88 -16.17 9.23 9.03
CA ASP A 88 -16.18 10.48 8.25
C ASP A 88 -15.33 11.62 8.86
N ALA A 89 -14.19 11.27 9.47
CA ALA A 89 -13.40 12.22 10.26
C ALA A 89 -12.44 13.10 9.42
N THR A 90 -11.97 12.62 8.26
CA THR A 90 -10.82 13.21 7.54
C THR A 90 -10.96 13.28 6.02
N GLY A 91 -12.13 12.96 5.46
CA GLY A 91 -12.34 12.85 4.01
C GLY A 91 -11.72 11.61 3.36
N GLN A 92 -10.89 10.85 4.10
CA GLN A 92 -10.41 9.53 3.69
C GLN A 92 -11.53 8.48 3.80
N PRO A 93 -11.46 7.38 3.04
CA PRO A 93 -12.21 6.17 3.37
C PRO A 93 -11.94 5.76 4.81
N ASN A 94 -12.99 5.33 5.54
CA ASN A 94 -12.82 4.86 6.91
C ASN A 94 -11.85 3.67 6.97
N VAL A 95 -11.94 2.77 5.98
CA VAL A 95 -11.02 1.66 5.77
C VAL A 95 -10.54 1.67 4.32
N ALA A 96 -9.22 1.63 4.14
CA ALA A 96 -8.57 1.39 2.86
C ALA A 96 -7.65 0.15 2.99
N LEU A 97 -7.21 -0.38 1.87
CA LEU A 97 -6.36 -1.57 1.81
C LEU A 97 -5.04 -1.23 1.15
N TYR A 98 -3.98 -1.98 1.46
CA TYR A 98 -2.74 -1.90 0.71
C TYR A 98 -2.17 -3.29 0.39
N VAL A 99 -1.46 -3.39 -0.72
CA VAL A 99 -0.83 -4.61 -1.21
C VAL A 99 0.64 -4.35 -1.56
N ASN A 100 1.52 -5.23 -1.13
CA ASN A 100 2.93 -5.22 -1.56
C ASN A 100 2.97 -5.52 -3.06
N THR A 101 3.56 -4.63 -3.85
CA THR A 101 3.74 -4.84 -5.28
C THR A 101 5.11 -5.42 -5.58
N ALA A 102 5.29 -6.04 -6.74
CA ALA A 102 6.56 -6.62 -7.14
C ALA A 102 6.60 -6.89 -8.65
N ASN A 103 7.78 -6.84 -9.24
CA ASN A 103 8.05 -7.36 -10.57
C ASN A 103 9.30 -8.24 -10.52
N ALA A 104 9.13 -9.48 -10.07
CA ALA A 104 10.25 -10.37 -9.78
C ALA A 104 10.80 -11.12 -11.01
N GLY A 105 10.11 -11.06 -12.16
CA GLY A 105 10.43 -11.90 -13.32
C GLY A 105 10.39 -13.40 -12.97
N HIS A 106 11.23 -14.17 -13.65
CA HIS A 106 11.42 -15.62 -13.43
C HIS A 106 12.09 -15.96 -12.10
N ALA A 107 12.53 -14.98 -11.30
CA ALA A 107 12.97 -15.22 -9.93
C ALA A 107 11.78 -15.51 -8.98
N GLY A 108 10.56 -15.12 -9.39
CA GLY A 108 9.32 -15.46 -8.69
C GLY A 108 8.92 -16.94 -8.82
N SER A 109 7.93 -17.35 -8.05
CA SER A 109 7.39 -18.72 -8.11
C SER A 109 6.48 -18.98 -9.32
N TRP A 110 6.02 -17.92 -9.97
CA TRP A 110 5.15 -17.93 -11.14
C TRP A 110 5.40 -16.67 -11.98
N TRP A 111 5.26 -16.78 -13.30
CA TRP A 111 5.38 -15.69 -14.27
C TRP A 111 4.40 -15.97 -15.43
N PRO A 112 3.66 -14.97 -15.93
CA PRO A 112 2.66 -15.20 -16.98
C PRO A 112 3.33 -15.54 -18.32
N ASP A 113 2.64 -16.36 -19.11
CA ASP A 113 3.05 -16.70 -20.47
C ASP A 113 1.99 -16.39 -21.55
N SER A 114 0.91 -15.72 -21.16
CA SER A 114 -0.19 -15.31 -22.03
C SER A 114 -0.89 -14.06 -21.50
N ASN A 115 -1.77 -13.47 -22.30
CA ASN A 115 -2.68 -12.39 -21.88
C ASN A 115 -3.99 -12.92 -21.28
N VAL A 116 -3.99 -14.13 -20.69
CA VAL A 116 -5.19 -14.73 -20.09
C VAL A 116 -5.00 -14.87 -18.60
N TYR A 117 -5.95 -14.38 -17.80
CA TYR A 117 -5.96 -14.59 -16.35
C TYR A 117 -7.38 -14.53 -15.77
N PRO A 118 -7.71 -15.36 -14.76
CA PRO A 118 -6.98 -16.57 -14.32
C PRO A 118 -6.77 -17.57 -15.48
N GLU A 119 -5.68 -18.34 -15.42
CA GLU A 119 -5.26 -19.26 -16.50
C GLU A 119 -6.15 -20.52 -16.62
N ASP A 120 -7.08 -20.73 -15.69
CA ASP A 120 -8.01 -21.86 -15.74
C ASP A 120 -9.13 -21.59 -16.76
N VAL A 121 -9.13 -22.34 -17.85
CA VAL A 121 -10.09 -22.20 -18.97
C VAL A 121 -11.53 -22.58 -18.58
N ASP A 122 -11.70 -23.28 -17.47
CA ASP A 122 -13.02 -23.61 -16.91
C ASP A 122 -13.46 -22.58 -15.85
N ASP A 123 -12.60 -21.63 -15.48
CA ASP A 123 -12.94 -20.52 -14.60
C ASP A 123 -13.81 -19.49 -15.35
N PRO A 124 -15.07 -19.25 -14.93
CA PRO A 124 -15.93 -18.28 -15.57
C PRO A 124 -15.41 -16.84 -15.49
N ASP A 125 -14.47 -16.56 -14.58
CA ASP A 125 -13.84 -15.25 -14.38
C ASP A 125 -12.57 -15.08 -15.24
N SER A 126 -12.15 -16.12 -15.99
CA SER A 126 -11.04 -16.06 -16.94
C SER A 126 -11.32 -15.09 -18.08
N VAL A 127 -10.41 -14.12 -18.27
CA VAL A 127 -10.52 -13.10 -19.34
C VAL A 127 -9.25 -13.03 -20.18
N VAL A 128 -9.42 -12.68 -21.46
CA VAL A 128 -8.31 -12.20 -22.30
C VAL A 128 -8.14 -10.72 -22.03
N VAL A 129 -7.04 -10.34 -21.39
CA VAL A 129 -6.74 -8.97 -20.99
C VAL A 129 -6.26 -8.17 -22.20
N ASP A 130 -6.84 -6.97 -22.39
CA ASP A 130 -6.35 -6.01 -23.37
C ASP A 130 -5.07 -5.37 -22.85
N ASN A 131 -3.93 -5.90 -23.27
CA ASN A 131 -2.63 -5.51 -22.77
C ASN A 131 -2.02 -4.41 -23.65
N PRO A 132 -1.83 -3.18 -23.13
CA PRO A 132 -1.33 -2.05 -23.91
C PRO A 132 0.13 -2.23 -24.39
N TYR A 133 0.86 -3.18 -23.80
CA TYR A 133 2.23 -3.52 -24.17
C TYR A 133 2.32 -4.66 -25.20
N GLY A 134 1.20 -5.26 -25.59
CA GLY A 134 1.13 -6.31 -26.59
C GLY A 134 0.96 -7.72 -26.00
N GLU A 135 1.41 -8.73 -26.74
CA GLU A 135 1.27 -10.13 -26.33
C GLU A 135 2.32 -10.49 -25.27
N CYS A 136 1.88 -10.91 -24.08
CA CYS A 136 2.76 -11.63 -23.16
C CYS A 136 2.98 -13.06 -23.68
N SER A 137 4.25 -13.46 -23.81
CA SER A 137 4.66 -14.80 -24.23
C SER A 137 5.77 -15.38 -23.35
N GLY A 138 5.77 -15.04 -22.06
CA GLY A 138 6.71 -15.57 -21.06
C GLY A 138 8.03 -14.82 -20.91
N ALA A 139 8.24 -13.71 -21.62
CA ALA A 139 9.43 -12.89 -21.50
C ALA A 139 9.42 -12.02 -20.24
N GLU A 140 10.59 -11.61 -19.73
CA GLU A 140 10.70 -10.60 -18.68
C GLU A 140 10.68 -9.19 -19.29
N ASP A 141 9.54 -8.82 -19.89
CA ASP A 141 9.32 -7.52 -20.53
C ASP A 141 8.05 -6.84 -20.00
N ALA A 142 7.77 -5.65 -20.51
CA ALA A 142 6.62 -4.86 -20.08
C ALA A 142 5.27 -5.56 -20.36
N ALA A 143 5.15 -6.36 -21.42
CA ALA A 143 3.91 -7.07 -21.72
C ALA A 143 3.60 -8.12 -20.67
N CYS A 144 4.58 -8.94 -20.29
CA CYS A 144 4.36 -9.92 -19.22
C CYS A 144 4.39 -9.31 -17.82
N ALA A 145 5.11 -8.22 -17.58
CA ALA A 145 5.03 -7.51 -16.31
C ALA A 145 3.64 -6.93 -16.07
N TYR A 146 3.00 -6.35 -17.09
CA TYR A 146 1.60 -5.92 -17.02
C TYR A 146 0.66 -7.06 -16.63
N MET A 147 0.80 -8.22 -17.27
CA MET A 147 -0.01 -9.40 -16.93
C MET A 147 0.30 -9.94 -15.52
N TYR A 148 1.55 -9.81 -15.06
CA TYR A 148 1.92 -10.21 -13.70
C TYR A 148 1.21 -9.33 -12.67
N GLY A 149 1.21 -8.01 -12.88
CA GLY A 149 0.50 -7.04 -12.04
C GLY A 149 -1.00 -7.31 -12.02
N TRP A 150 -1.63 -7.45 -13.20
CA TRP A 150 -3.05 -7.83 -13.33
C TRP A 150 -3.38 -9.07 -12.50
N ALA A 151 -2.56 -10.12 -12.63
CA ALA A 151 -2.74 -11.36 -11.89
C ALA A 151 -2.57 -11.18 -10.37
N LYS A 152 -1.62 -10.35 -9.92
CA LYS A 152 -1.44 -10.09 -8.48
C LYS A 152 -2.65 -9.36 -7.90
N ALA A 153 -3.13 -8.33 -8.58
CA ALA A 153 -4.32 -7.59 -8.14
C ALA A 153 -5.59 -8.46 -8.16
N TYR A 154 -5.74 -9.35 -9.15
CA TYR A 154 -6.80 -10.37 -9.16
C TYR A 154 -6.74 -11.27 -7.93
N ASP A 155 -5.56 -11.82 -7.64
CA ASP A 155 -5.36 -12.68 -6.46
C ASP A 155 -5.64 -11.93 -5.16
N ASP A 156 -5.22 -10.67 -5.06
CA ASP A 156 -5.42 -9.84 -3.88
C ASP A 156 -6.90 -9.61 -3.60
N ALA A 157 -7.70 -9.35 -4.64
CA ALA A 157 -9.14 -9.14 -4.53
C ALA A 157 -9.93 -10.44 -4.25
N ASN A 158 -9.58 -11.55 -4.92
CA ASN A 158 -10.43 -12.75 -4.94
C ASN A 158 -9.97 -13.89 -4.03
N SER A 159 -8.67 -13.98 -3.74
CA SER A 159 -8.07 -15.18 -3.11
C SER A 159 -7.71 -14.96 -1.65
N ARG A 160 -7.87 -13.75 -1.11
CA ARG A 160 -7.41 -13.37 0.25
C ARG A 160 -8.51 -13.23 1.29
N GLY A 161 -9.76 -13.49 0.92
CA GLY A 161 -10.90 -13.48 1.84
C GLY A 161 -11.44 -12.09 2.15
N ILE A 162 -11.24 -11.14 1.23
CA ILE A 162 -11.80 -9.79 1.29
C ILE A 162 -13.22 -9.86 0.70
N SER A 163 -14.17 -9.21 1.36
CA SER A 163 -15.55 -9.10 0.87
C SER A 163 -15.73 -7.76 0.18
N ASN A 164 -16.45 -7.73 -0.94
CA ASN A 164 -16.68 -6.52 -1.75
C ASN A 164 -15.38 -5.74 -2.04
N PRO A 165 -14.37 -6.37 -2.67
CA PRO A 165 -13.09 -5.71 -2.96
C PRO A 165 -13.24 -4.40 -3.76
N GLU A 166 -14.33 -4.24 -4.52
CA GLU A 166 -14.69 -3.05 -5.27
C GLU A 166 -15.00 -1.82 -4.40
N ASP A 167 -15.38 -2.00 -3.13
CA ASP A 167 -15.79 -0.90 -2.25
C ASP A 167 -14.57 -0.19 -1.61
N TYR A 168 -13.35 -0.70 -1.80
CA TYR A 168 -12.15 -0.20 -1.15
C TYR A 168 -11.28 0.66 -2.08
N LEU A 169 -10.56 1.60 -1.46
CA LEU A 169 -9.34 2.17 -2.03
C LEU A 169 -8.16 1.22 -1.79
N TRP A 170 -7.46 0.85 -2.85
CA TRP A 170 -6.28 0.00 -2.84
C TRP A 170 -5.00 0.79 -3.07
N TRP A 171 -4.13 0.83 -2.05
CA TRP A 171 -2.80 1.40 -2.14
C TRP A 171 -1.80 0.37 -2.65
N LEU A 172 -1.14 0.69 -3.76
CA LEU A 172 -0.01 -0.06 -4.29
C LEU A 172 1.26 0.33 -3.52
N ASP A 173 1.77 -0.59 -2.70
CA ASP A 173 2.96 -0.38 -1.86
C ASP A 173 4.24 -0.62 -2.67
N VAL A 174 4.86 0.49 -3.11
CA VAL A 174 6.02 0.53 -3.99
C VAL A 174 7.29 0.89 -3.22
N GLU A 175 7.99 -0.13 -2.74
CA GLU A 175 9.20 0.01 -1.93
C GLU A 175 10.39 -0.80 -2.42
N THR A 176 11.60 -0.32 -2.11
CA THR A 176 12.87 -0.92 -2.54
C THR A 176 13.18 -2.24 -1.85
N GLU A 177 12.44 -2.57 -0.79
CA GLU A 177 12.53 -3.88 -0.13
C GLU A 177 11.72 -4.96 -0.89
N ASN A 178 10.79 -4.57 -1.76
CA ASN A 178 10.07 -5.49 -2.63
C ASN A 178 10.97 -6.01 -3.76
N SER A 179 10.53 -7.07 -4.43
CA SER A 179 11.26 -7.68 -5.54
C SER A 179 10.95 -6.95 -6.84
N TRP A 180 11.90 -6.16 -7.35
CA TRP A 180 11.73 -5.35 -8.56
C TRP A 180 12.70 -5.72 -9.67
N SER A 181 12.24 -5.60 -10.91
CA SER A 181 13.09 -5.61 -12.09
C SER A 181 13.96 -4.37 -12.09
N THR A 182 15.14 -4.46 -12.73
CA THR A 182 15.95 -3.28 -13.02
C THR A 182 15.37 -2.44 -14.18
N ASP A 183 14.42 -3.00 -14.93
CA ASP A 183 13.69 -2.28 -15.98
C ASP A 183 12.51 -1.53 -15.39
N LYS A 184 12.64 -0.20 -15.37
CA LYS A 184 11.61 0.70 -14.84
C LYS A 184 10.34 0.73 -15.68
N VAL A 185 10.44 0.49 -16.99
CA VAL A 185 9.27 0.43 -17.86
C VAL A 185 8.46 -0.82 -17.53
N ALA A 186 9.13 -1.95 -17.31
CA ALA A 186 8.44 -3.17 -16.86
C ALA A 186 7.82 -3.00 -15.47
N ASN A 187 8.49 -2.31 -14.53
CA ASN A 187 7.90 -2.01 -13.21
C ASN A 187 6.69 -1.07 -13.31
N ALA A 188 6.70 -0.09 -14.22
CA ALA A 188 5.54 0.77 -14.47
C ALA A 188 4.38 -0.05 -15.04
N ALA A 189 4.66 -0.93 -16.01
CA ALA A 189 3.69 -1.81 -16.63
C ALA A 189 3.03 -2.76 -15.62
N ASP A 190 3.81 -3.32 -14.68
CA ASP A 190 3.30 -4.11 -13.55
C ASP A 190 2.25 -3.34 -12.74
N LEU A 191 2.58 -2.10 -12.32
CA LEU A 191 1.66 -1.27 -11.56
C LEU A 191 0.44 -0.83 -12.37
N GLU A 192 0.60 -0.57 -13.66
CA GLU A 192 -0.51 -0.29 -14.58
C GLU A 192 -1.45 -1.51 -14.67
N GLY A 193 -0.92 -2.72 -14.80
CA GLY A 193 -1.74 -3.94 -14.80
C GLY A 193 -2.51 -4.16 -13.49
N MET A 194 -1.88 -3.86 -12.34
CA MET A 194 -2.58 -3.88 -11.06
C MET A 194 -3.70 -2.82 -11.00
N THR A 195 -3.41 -1.61 -11.46
CA THR A 195 -4.35 -0.49 -11.47
C THR A 195 -5.56 -0.81 -12.34
N ASP A 196 -5.32 -1.24 -13.57
CA ASP A 196 -6.35 -1.52 -14.56
C ASP A 196 -7.26 -2.67 -14.10
N TYR A 197 -6.72 -3.67 -13.40
CA TYR A 197 -7.54 -4.71 -12.77
C TYR A 197 -8.45 -4.14 -11.67
N PHE A 198 -7.90 -3.40 -10.70
CA PHE A 198 -8.69 -2.85 -9.60
C PHE A 198 -9.76 -1.88 -10.11
N GLU A 199 -9.44 -1.02 -11.08
CA GLU A 199 -10.42 -0.15 -11.73
C GLU A 199 -11.48 -0.96 -12.50
N SER A 200 -11.12 -2.10 -13.11
CA SER A 200 -12.08 -2.95 -13.84
C SER A 200 -13.16 -3.55 -12.95
N ILE A 201 -12.87 -3.78 -11.66
CA ILE A 201 -13.87 -4.23 -10.68
C ILE A 201 -14.61 -3.07 -10.01
N GLY A 202 -14.20 -1.82 -10.28
CA GLY A 202 -14.81 -0.61 -9.74
C GLY A 202 -14.14 -0.05 -8.49
N ALA A 203 -12.99 -0.61 -8.08
CA ALA A 203 -12.23 -0.14 -6.93
C ALA A 203 -11.43 1.13 -7.26
N ASP A 204 -11.18 1.96 -6.24
CA ASP A 204 -10.25 3.08 -6.36
C ASP A 204 -8.81 2.61 -6.12
N VAL A 205 -7.83 3.28 -6.75
CA VAL A 205 -6.40 2.94 -6.64
C VAL A 205 -5.58 4.14 -6.24
N GLY A 206 -4.56 3.93 -5.40
CA GLY A 206 -3.56 4.92 -5.04
C GLY A 206 -2.16 4.32 -4.98
N ILE A 207 -1.13 5.17 -4.90
CA ILE A 207 0.27 4.73 -4.86
C ILE A 207 0.92 5.15 -3.55
N TYR A 208 1.50 4.19 -2.85
CA TYR A 208 2.36 4.43 -1.69
C TYR A 208 3.83 4.33 -2.08
N SER A 209 4.61 5.35 -1.71
CA SER A 209 6.07 5.30 -1.78
C SER A 209 6.71 6.51 -1.09
N THR A 210 8.04 6.57 -1.14
CA THR A 210 8.75 7.86 -1.07
C THR A 210 9.11 8.30 -2.49
N ASN A 211 9.24 9.62 -2.71
CA ASN A 211 9.76 10.15 -3.98
C ASN A 211 11.12 9.54 -4.39
N PHE A 212 11.97 9.17 -3.41
CA PHE A 212 13.25 8.53 -3.67
C PHE A 212 13.09 7.10 -4.17
N GLN A 213 12.32 6.27 -3.45
CA GLN A 213 12.06 4.87 -3.82
C GLN A 213 11.34 4.79 -5.17
N TRP A 214 10.31 5.61 -5.37
CA TRP A 214 9.63 5.75 -6.67
C TRP A 214 10.59 6.08 -7.81
N GLY A 215 11.46 7.08 -7.60
CA GLY A 215 12.46 7.47 -8.59
C GLY A 215 13.46 6.35 -8.94
N GLN A 216 13.72 5.43 -8.00
CA GLN A 216 14.58 4.27 -8.23
C GLN A 216 13.86 3.13 -8.95
N ILE A 217 12.60 2.87 -8.62
CA ILE A 217 11.84 1.70 -9.07
C ILE A 217 11.13 1.95 -10.40
N VAL A 218 10.38 3.05 -10.49
CA VAL A 218 9.49 3.36 -11.62
C VAL A 218 9.99 4.58 -12.39
N GLY A 219 10.40 5.63 -11.68
CA GLY A 219 10.87 6.86 -12.30
C GLY A 219 9.76 7.68 -12.96
N GLN A 220 9.95 8.07 -14.21
CA GLN A 220 9.01 8.94 -14.93
C GLN A 220 7.89 8.11 -15.55
N VAL A 221 6.65 8.53 -15.31
CA VAL A 221 5.44 7.95 -15.88
C VAL A 221 4.85 8.93 -16.90
N SER A 222 4.30 8.40 -18.00
CA SER A 222 3.61 9.21 -19.02
C SER A 222 2.30 9.80 -18.48
N ALA A 223 1.87 10.94 -19.02
CA ALA A 223 0.55 11.48 -18.68
C ALA A 223 -0.62 10.62 -19.22
N ASP A 224 -0.34 9.72 -20.16
CA ASP A 224 -1.33 8.79 -20.75
C ASP A 224 -1.37 7.43 -20.03
N SER A 225 -0.55 7.24 -18.99
CA SER A 225 -0.54 6.02 -18.15
C SER A 225 -1.77 5.97 -17.25
N SER A 226 -2.28 4.78 -16.91
CA SER A 226 -3.33 4.63 -15.89
C SER A 226 -2.85 4.99 -14.48
N LEU A 227 -1.55 5.11 -14.26
CA LEU A 227 -0.98 5.62 -13.01
C LEU A 227 -1.06 7.16 -12.90
N ALA A 228 -1.27 7.86 -14.01
CA ALA A 228 -1.38 9.32 -14.01
C ALA A 228 -2.66 9.76 -13.31
N GLY A 229 -2.58 10.81 -12.49
CA GLY A 229 -3.74 11.31 -11.74
C GLY A 229 -4.03 10.58 -10.43
N LEU A 230 -3.45 9.39 -10.20
CA LEU A 230 -3.69 8.64 -8.97
C LEU A 230 -3.23 9.41 -7.71
N PRO A 231 -3.96 9.28 -6.59
CA PRO A 231 -3.55 9.84 -5.31
C PRO A 231 -2.25 9.19 -4.83
N SER A 232 -1.43 10.00 -4.16
CA SER A 232 -0.18 9.56 -3.52
C SER A 232 -0.33 9.49 -2.01
N TRP A 233 0.12 8.37 -1.44
CA TRP A 233 0.40 8.19 -0.02
C TRP A 233 1.91 8.29 0.18
N LEU A 234 2.39 9.42 0.70
CA LEU A 234 3.82 9.71 0.77
C LEU A 234 4.42 9.36 2.14
N ALA A 235 5.38 8.46 2.14
CA ALA A 235 6.17 8.11 3.32
C ALA A 235 7.32 9.09 3.59
N GLY A 236 7.98 8.90 4.74
CA GLY A 236 9.30 9.48 5.05
C GLY A 236 9.31 10.60 6.08
N ALA A 237 8.16 10.99 6.65
CA ALA A 237 8.15 11.88 7.80
C ALA A 237 8.50 11.14 9.10
N ARG A 238 9.00 11.89 10.09
CA ARG A 238 9.35 11.36 11.44
C ARG A 238 8.46 11.89 12.56
N THR A 239 7.53 12.79 12.21
CA THR A 239 6.65 13.49 13.14
C THR A 239 5.36 13.87 12.42
N ALA A 240 4.27 14.02 13.16
CA ALA A 240 2.99 14.49 12.62
C ALA A 240 3.11 15.83 11.88
N ASN A 241 3.86 16.80 12.43
CA ASN A 241 4.10 18.07 11.75
C ASN A 241 4.90 17.92 10.44
N GLY A 242 5.80 16.93 10.39
CA GLY A 242 6.51 16.58 9.15
C GLY A 242 5.57 15.98 8.10
N ALA A 243 4.69 15.07 8.52
CA ALA A 243 3.67 14.48 7.64
C ALA A 243 2.74 15.57 7.07
N LYS A 244 2.20 16.42 7.95
CA LYS A 244 1.42 17.60 7.55
C LYS A 244 2.11 18.49 6.52
N ASN A 245 3.41 18.76 6.69
CA ASN A 245 4.17 19.55 5.71
C ASN A 245 4.34 18.81 4.37
N ASN A 246 4.45 17.48 4.40
CA ASN A 246 4.56 16.65 3.21
C ASN A 246 3.28 16.65 2.35
N CYS A 247 2.12 17.08 2.89
CA CYS A 247 0.92 17.28 2.08
C CYS A 247 1.11 18.29 0.93
N SER A 248 2.09 19.19 1.04
CA SER A 248 2.46 20.13 -0.02
C SER A 248 3.59 19.64 -0.94
N ALA A 249 4.05 18.40 -0.76
CA ALA A 249 5.05 17.81 -1.63
C ALA A 249 4.48 17.49 -3.03
N ALA A 250 5.37 17.26 -3.98
CA ALA A 250 4.95 16.75 -5.29
C ALA A 250 4.41 15.32 -5.16
N PRO A 251 3.31 14.98 -5.87
CA PRO A 251 2.82 13.61 -5.96
C PRO A 251 3.81 12.72 -6.74
N LEU A 252 3.61 11.40 -6.65
CA LEU A 252 4.47 10.40 -7.31
C LEU A 252 4.30 10.39 -8.83
N THR A 253 3.10 10.68 -9.32
CA THR A 253 2.74 10.62 -10.74
C THR A 253 2.26 11.98 -11.29
N PRO A 254 2.39 12.22 -12.60
CA PRO A 254 1.88 13.45 -13.21
C PRO A 254 0.36 13.56 -13.01
N GLY A 255 -0.12 14.79 -12.73
CA GLY A 255 -1.55 15.06 -12.55
C GLY A 255 -2.15 14.54 -11.23
N GLY A 256 -1.39 13.76 -10.44
CA GLY A 256 -1.83 13.28 -9.13
C GLY A 256 -1.85 14.36 -8.05
N TYR A 257 -2.18 13.94 -6.84
CA TYR A 257 -2.17 14.78 -5.64
C TYR A 257 -1.77 13.96 -4.41
N VAL A 258 -1.28 14.61 -3.37
CA VAL A 258 -0.96 13.93 -2.10
C VAL A 258 -2.25 13.82 -1.28
N SER A 259 -2.73 12.59 -1.08
CA SER A 259 -3.94 12.32 -0.27
C SER A 259 -3.57 12.02 1.18
N VAL A 260 -2.51 11.24 1.37
CA VAL A 260 -2.08 10.77 2.70
C VAL A 260 -0.57 10.95 2.83
N THR A 261 -0.09 11.21 4.04
CA THR A 261 1.35 11.20 4.36
C THR A 261 1.62 10.39 5.61
N GLN A 262 2.68 9.58 5.60
CA GLN A 262 3.00 8.68 6.70
C GLN A 262 4.16 9.20 7.54
N PHE A 263 4.09 8.99 8.85
CA PHE A 263 5.21 9.08 9.76
C PHE A 263 5.23 7.94 10.78
N VAL A 264 6.44 7.52 11.17
CA VAL A 264 6.62 6.48 12.19
C VAL A 264 6.78 7.11 13.57
N SER A 265 6.03 6.62 14.56
CA SER A 265 6.21 7.03 15.95
C SER A 265 5.90 5.89 16.91
N ARG A 266 6.72 5.72 17.95
CA ARG A 266 6.48 4.74 19.03
C ARG A 266 6.21 3.31 18.54
N GLY A 267 6.78 2.92 17.40
CA GLY A 267 6.65 1.57 16.84
C GLY A 267 5.35 1.32 16.05
N PHE A 268 4.63 2.38 15.68
CA PHE A 268 3.50 2.33 14.76
C PHE A 268 3.68 3.34 13.64
N ASP A 269 3.04 3.02 12.53
CA ASP A 269 2.91 3.88 11.37
C ASP A 269 1.61 4.67 11.52
N TYR A 270 1.73 5.99 11.38
CA TYR A 270 0.64 6.94 11.52
C TYR A 270 0.48 7.73 10.23
N ASP A 271 -0.77 7.98 9.89
CA ASP A 271 -1.15 8.61 8.65
C ASP A 271 -1.84 9.95 8.89
N TYR A 272 -1.40 10.96 8.15
CA TYR A 272 -1.99 12.29 8.15
C TYR A 272 -2.75 12.50 6.85
N SER A 273 -4.05 12.78 6.94
CA SER A 273 -4.88 13.14 5.77
C SER A 273 -4.53 14.54 5.24
N CYS A 274 -4.45 14.66 3.92
CA CYS A 274 -4.17 15.91 3.22
C CYS A 274 -5.38 16.50 2.49
N ILE A 275 -6.57 15.88 2.63
CA ILE A 275 -7.84 16.27 1.98
C ILE A 275 -8.92 16.64 2.99
#